data_AF-A0A2N8PAE4-F1
#
_entry.id   AF-A0A2N8PAE4-F1
#
_cell.length_a   1.000
_cell.length_b   1.000
_cell.length_c   1.000
_cell.angle_alpha   90.00
_cell.angle_beta   90.00
_cell.angle_gamma   90.00
#
_symmetry.space_group_name_H-M   'P 1'
#
loop_
_entity.id
_entity.type
_entity.pdbx_description
1 polymer ?
#
loop_
_entity_poly.entity_id
_entity_poly.type
_entity_poly.pdbx_seq_one_letter_code
_entity_poly.pdbx_strand_id
1 'polypeptide(L)'
;MADRDPWLSDAVRTRVRTVVAAHGGHPSDIGPTNRQPAARAWLYAALEGLRGADRPAVAVALLVALEPSQLTAADVEFWRLTAPEGASDDTALLRLAAFGAYTAVERIERSLAGAALGAGTHSRT
;
A
#
# COMPACT_ATOMS: atom_id res chain seq x y z
N MET A 1 27.25 6.16 -7.92
CA MET A 1 27.07 4.90 -7.16
C MET A 1 25.79 5.07 -6.37
N ALA A 2 24.64 4.74 -6.96
CA ALA A 2 23.35 4.96 -6.29
C ALA A 2 23.21 3.92 -5.19
N ASP A 3 23.18 4.42 -3.96
CA ASP A 3 22.78 3.67 -2.77
C ASP A 3 21.37 3.12 -3.04
N ARG A 4 21.29 1.84 -3.42
CA ARG A 4 20.00 1.16 -3.57
C ARG A 4 19.54 0.90 -2.15
N ASP A 5 18.60 1.71 -1.66
CA ASP A 5 17.86 1.49 -0.43
C ASP A 5 17.47 -0.01 -0.32
N PRO A 6 18.19 -0.83 0.48
CA PRO A 6 18.00 -2.28 0.45
C PRO A 6 16.63 -2.69 1.01
N TRP A 7 15.96 -1.78 1.72
CA TRP A 7 14.63 -1.93 2.28
C TRP A 7 13.50 -1.68 1.27
N LEU A 8 13.76 -1.04 0.11
CA LEU A 8 12.74 -0.68 -0.89
C LEU A 8 13.18 -0.97 -2.31
N SER A 9 12.90 -2.18 -2.79
CA SER A 9 13.13 -2.54 -4.19
C SER A 9 12.20 -1.79 -5.15
N ASP A 10 12.61 -1.69 -6.42
CA ASP A 10 11.76 -1.12 -7.49
C ASP A 10 10.47 -1.92 -7.69
N ALA A 11 10.49 -3.24 -7.44
CA ALA A 11 9.32 -4.09 -7.50
C ALA A 11 8.31 -3.73 -6.39
N VAL A 12 8.78 -3.51 -5.16
CA VAL A 12 7.95 -3.04 -4.05
C VAL A 12 7.35 -1.67 -4.38
N ARG A 13 8.18 -0.72 -4.80
CA ARG A 13 7.75 0.64 -5.18
C ARG A 13 6.66 0.62 -6.25
N THR A 14 6.89 -0.13 -7.31
CA THR A 14 5.95 -0.24 -8.44
C THR A 14 4.64 -0.87 -7.99
N ARG A 15 4.70 -2.00 -7.28
CA ARG A 15 3.48 -2.70 -6.87
C ARG A 15 2.62 -1.87 -5.92
N VAL A 16 3.21 -1.26 -4.90
CA VAL A 16 2.48 -0.41 -3.95
C VAL A 16 1.79 0.73 -4.69
N ARG A 17 2.50 1.46 -5.57
CA ARG A 17 1.91 2.54 -6.36
C ARG A 17 0.77 2.07 -7.25
N THR A 18 0.93 0.94 -7.95
CA THR A 18 -0.12 0.39 -8.82
C THR A 18 -1.37 0.01 -8.02
N VAL A 19 -1.22 -0.73 -6.93
CA VAL A 19 -2.35 -1.18 -6.11
C VAL A 19 -3.03 0.02 -5.44
N VAL A 20 -2.24 0.92 -4.85
CA VAL A 20 -2.76 2.13 -4.24
C VAL A 20 -3.45 3.01 -5.27
N ALA A 21 -2.98 3.12 -6.52
CA ALA A 21 -3.66 3.88 -7.57
C ALA A 21 -4.98 3.23 -8.03
N ALA A 22 -5.03 1.90 -8.07
CA ALA A 22 -6.21 1.15 -8.51
C ALA A 22 -7.29 0.96 -7.42
N HIS A 23 -6.97 1.24 -6.16
CA HIS A 23 -7.86 0.94 -5.03
C HIS A 23 -9.19 1.74 -5.08
N GLY A 24 -10.32 1.10 -5.35
CA GLY A 24 -11.61 1.78 -5.54
C GLY A 24 -12.34 2.23 -4.26
N GLY A 25 -11.70 2.19 -3.09
CA GLY A 25 -12.40 2.10 -1.79
C GLY A 25 -12.82 0.64 -1.53
N HIS A 26 -12.71 0.18 -0.28
CA HIS A 26 -12.96 -1.22 0.07
C HIS A 26 -14.46 -1.52 0.28
N PRO A 27 -14.93 -2.78 0.04
CA PRO A 27 -16.33 -3.19 0.05
C PRO A 27 -16.97 -3.28 1.45
N SER A 28 -16.36 -2.68 2.49
CA SER A 28 -17.02 -2.51 3.79
C SER A 28 -18.33 -1.69 3.68
N ASP A 29 -18.54 -1.03 2.54
CA ASP A 29 -19.76 -0.29 2.18
C ASP A 29 -20.85 -1.13 1.49
N ILE A 30 -20.59 -2.40 1.16
CA ILE A 30 -21.58 -3.27 0.51
C ILE A 30 -22.13 -4.23 1.57
N GLY A 31 -23.42 -4.08 1.86
CA GLY A 31 -24.16 -4.73 2.96
C GLY A 31 -24.06 -6.26 3.05
N PRO A 32 -24.76 -6.87 4.03
CA PRO A 32 -24.51 -8.23 4.50
C PRO A 32 -24.85 -9.26 3.42
N THR A 33 -23.88 -9.59 2.58
CA THR A 33 -23.91 -10.81 1.78
C THR A 33 -23.37 -11.92 2.67
N ASN A 34 -24.08 -13.05 2.74
CA ASN A 34 -23.85 -14.18 3.65
C ASN A 34 -22.51 -14.93 3.43
N ARG A 35 -21.56 -14.30 2.73
CA ARG A 35 -20.19 -14.75 2.51
C ARG A 35 -19.31 -13.50 2.52
N GLN A 36 -19.02 -12.98 3.71
CA GLN A 36 -18.03 -11.94 3.88
C GLN A 36 -16.70 -12.48 3.31
N PRO A 37 -16.09 -11.85 2.28
CA PRO A 37 -14.73 -12.22 1.91
C PRO A 37 -13.86 -12.10 3.15
N ALA A 38 -12.91 -13.02 3.35
CA ALA A 38 -11.95 -12.91 4.46
C ALA A 38 -11.37 -11.50 4.45
N ALA A 39 -11.30 -10.83 5.60
CA ALA A 39 -11.01 -9.39 5.72
C ALA A 39 -9.78 -8.90 4.92
N ARG A 40 -8.87 -9.83 4.56
CA ARG A 40 -7.62 -9.59 3.82
C ARG A 40 -7.55 -10.26 2.43
N ALA A 41 -8.67 -10.71 1.86
CA ALA A 41 -8.68 -11.39 0.55
C ALA A 41 -8.05 -10.54 -0.56
N TRP A 42 -8.30 -9.23 -0.54
CA TRP A 42 -7.72 -8.24 -1.44
C TRP A 42 -6.19 -8.20 -1.38
N LEU A 43 -5.62 -8.40 -0.20
CA LEU A 43 -4.18 -8.33 0.02
C LEU A 43 -3.51 -9.51 -0.69
N TYR A 44 -4.09 -10.70 -0.63
CA TYR A 44 -3.54 -11.86 -1.35
C TYR A 44 -3.51 -11.65 -2.86
N ALA A 45 -4.57 -11.08 -3.44
CA ALA A 45 -4.58 -10.69 -4.85
C ALA A 45 -3.52 -9.62 -5.16
N ALA A 46 -3.38 -8.61 -4.30
CA ALA A 46 -2.36 -7.57 -4.45
C ALA A 46 -0.91 -8.10 -4.36
N LEU A 47 -0.70 -9.22 -3.67
CA LEU A 47 0.59 -9.88 -3.49
C LEU A 47 0.89 -10.97 -4.52
N GLU A 48 -0.04 -11.22 -5.44
CA GLU A 48 0.09 -12.29 -6.44
C GLU A 48 1.36 -12.11 -7.29
N GLY A 49 2.06 -13.23 -7.54
CA GLY A 49 3.33 -13.23 -8.27
C GLY A 49 4.57 -12.67 -7.53
N LEU A 50 4.43 -12.01 -6.38
CA LEU A 50 5.58 -11.57 -5.58
C LEU A 50 6.24 -12.73 -4.82
N ARG A 51 7.56 -12.65 -4.65
CA ARG A 51 8.41 -13.68 -4.03
C ARG A 51 9.44 -13.03 -3.10
N GLY A 52 10.04 -13.83 -2.24
CA GLY A 52 11.12 -13.38 -1.35
C GLY A 52 10.74 -12.17 -0.49
N ALA A 53 11.72 -11.31 -0.24
CA ALA A 53 11.58 -10.10 0.59
C ALA A 53 10.53 -9.09 0.07
N ASP A 54 10.26 -9.07 -1.23
CA ASP A 54 9.33 -8.11 -1.84
C ASP A 54 7.89 -8.33 -1.36
N ARG A 55 7.48 -9.60 -1.19
CA ARG A 55 6.10 -9.94 -0.81
C ARG A 55 5.71 -9.35 0.56
N PRO A 56 6.44 -9.61 1.65
CA PRO A 56 6.11 -9.00 2.95
C PRO A 56 6.35 -7.50 2.99
N ALA A 57 7.33 -6.96 2.25
CA ALA A 57 7.54 -5.52 2.18
C ALA A 57 6.32 -4.80 1.54
N VAL A 58 5.80 -5.33 0.42
CA VAL A 58 4.55 -4.83 -0.17
C VAL A 58 3.37 -5.01 0.79
N ALA A 59 3.29 -6.13 1.52
CA ALA A 59 2.19 -6.37 2.45
C ALA A 59 2.11 -5.30 3.54
N VAL A 60 3.24 -5.01 4.20
CA VAL A 60 3.33 -3.97 5.23
C VAL A 60 2.96 -2.60 4.66
N ALA A 61 3.56 -2.21 3.53
CA ALA A 61 3.28 -0.92 2.91
C ALA A 61 1.81 -0.75 2.49
N LEU A 62 1.17 -1.81 1.97
CA LEU A 62 -0.24 -1.77 1.58
C LEU A 62 -1.20 -1.75 2.76
N LEU A 63 -0.91 -2.47 3.85
CA LEU A 63 -1.70 -2.40 5.07
C LEU A 63 -1.64 -0.99 5.67
N VAL A 64 -0.45 -0.39 5.75
CA VAL A 64 -0.30 1.00 6.19
C VAL A 64 -1.02 1.99 5.25
N ALA A 65 -1.01 1.74 3.96
CA ALA A 65 -1.61 2.65 2.98
C ALA A 65 -3.15 2.59 2.96
N LEU A 66 -3.74 1.40 3.10
CA LEU A 66 -5.14 1.15 2.76
C LEU A 66 -5.99 0.68 3.95
N GLU A 67 -5.42 -0.10 4.87
CA GLU A 67 -6.13 -0.71 6.01
C GLU A 67 -5.23 -0.74 7.27
N PRO A 68 -4.85 0.42 7.85
CA PRO A 68 -3.85 0.47 8.93
C PRO A 68 -4.24 -0.33 10.17
N SER A 69 -5.54 -0.44 10.44
CA SER A 69 -6.12 -1.22 11.55
C SER A 69 -5.89 -2.73 11.40
N GLN A 70 -5.56 -3.21 10.19
CA GLN A 70 -5.30 -4.62 9.91
C GLN A 70 -3.81 -4.98 9.93
N LEU A 71 -2.91 -4.01 10.11
CA LEU A 71 -1.48 -4.28 10.29
C LEU A 71 -1.24 -4.95 11.65
N THR A 72 -0.57 -6.10 11.63
CA THR A 72 -0.29 -6.87 12.84
C THR A 72 1.20 -6.99 13.14
N ALA A 73 1.54 -7.33 14.39
CA ALA A 73 2.91 -7.65 14.78
C ALA A 73 3.49 -8.82 13.94
N ALA A 74 2.67 -9.78 13.55
CA ALA A 74 3.10 -10.91 12.72
C ALA A 74 3.49 -10.49 11.29
N ASP A 75 2.83 -9.48 10.72
CA ASP A 75 3.21 -8.93 9.42
C ASP A 75 4.60 -8.28 9.46
N VAL A 76 4.87 -7.52 10.53
CA VAL A 76 6.17 -6.87 10.77
C VAL A 76 7.25 -7.90 11.02
N GLU A 77 7.00 -8.90 11.87
CA GLU A 77 7.97 -9.95 12.16
C GLU A 77 8.30 -10.77 10.91
N PHE A 78 7.29 -11.13 10.10
CA PHE A 78 7.52 -11.85 8.86
C PHE A 78 8.34 -11.01 7.85
N TRP A 79 8.12 -9.69 7.78
CA TRP A 79 8.97 -8.80 7.00
C TRP A 79 10.42 -8.79 7.53
N ARG A 80 10.63 -8.65 8.84
CA ARG A 80 12.00 -8.66 9.43
C ARG A 80 12.77 -9.94 9.13
N LEU A 81 12.10 -11.09 9.21
CA LEU A 81 12.70 -12.41 8.95
C LEU A 81 13.09 -12.65 7.49
N THR A 82 12.52 -11.87 6.56
CA THR A 82 12.69 -12.07 5.11
C THR A 82 13.42 -10.92 4.42
N ALA A 83 13.54 -9.77 5.10
CA ALA A 83 14.23 -8.60 4.59
C ALA A 83 15.72 -8.90 4.34
N PRO A 84 16.35 -8.20 3.38
CA PRO A 84 17.79 -8.29 3.15
C PRO A 84 18.58 -7.97 4.42
N GLU A 85 19.79 -8.52 4.51
CA GLU A 85 20.70 -8.24 5.61
C GLU A 85 20.93 -6.73 5.76
N GLY A 86 20.78 -6.22 6.99
CA GLY A 86 20.89 -4.78 7.29
C GLY A 86 19.66 -3.94 6.89
N ALA A 87 18.56 -4.54 6.45
CA ALA A 87 17.34 -3.85 6.03
C ALA A 87 16.08 -4.23 6.83
N SER A 88 16.25 -4.80 8.04
CA SER A 88 15.18 -5.28 8.92
C SER A 88 15.02 -4.45 10.21
N ASP A 89 15.68 -3.29 10.31
CA ASP A 89 15.63 -2.43 11.49
C ASP A 89 14.38 -1.53 11.52
N ASP A 90 14.15 -0.86 12.64
CA ASP A 90 13.01 0.04 12.81
C ASP A 90 13.08 1.26 11.89
N THR A 91 14.29 1.68 11.50
CA THR A 91 14.47 2.76 10.52
C THR A 91 13.92 2.35 9.15
N ALA A 92 14.25 1.15 8.67
CA ALA A 92 13.73 0.58 7.44
C ALA A 92 12.21 0.36 7.51
N LEU A 93 11.70 -0.10 8.65
CA LEU A 93 10.27 -0.27 8.88
C LEU A 93 9.52 1.07 8.78
N LEU A 94 10.02 2.12 9.45
CA LEU A 94 9.43 3.46 9.41
C LEU A 94 9.44 4.02 7.99
N ARG A 95 10.53 3.85 7.24
CA ARG A 95 10.61 4.28 5.84
C ARG A 95 9.63 3.54 4.94
N LEU A 96 9.48 2.23 5.12
CA LEU A 96 8.52 1.41 4.37
C LEU A 96 7.06 1.80 4.68
N ALA A 97 6.75 2.00 5.97
CA ALA A 97 5.44 2.47 6.40
C ALA A 97 5.14 3.88 5.85
N ALA A 98 6.09 4.81 5.99
CA ALA A 98 5.97 6.16 5.44
C ALA A 98 5.75 6.12 3.92
N PHE A 99 6.48 5.28 3.19
CA PHE A 99 6.29 5.12 1.76
C PHE A 99 4.86 4.70 1.39
N GLY A 100 4.28 3.73 2.10
CA GLY A 100 2.88 3.33 1.94
C GLY A 100 1.91 4.49 2.23
N ALA A 101 2.05 5.13 3.39
CA ALA A 101 1.19 6.24 3.82
C ALA A 101 1.23 7.43 2.85
N TYR A 102 2.43 7.90 2.48
CA TYR A 102 2.58 9.01 1.53
C TYR A 102 2.02 8.67 0.15
N THR A 103 2.18 7.44 -0.32
CA THR A 103 1.59 7.02 -1.61
C THR A 103 0.06 7.10 -1.59
N ALA A 104 -0.58 6.75 -0.46
CA ALA A 104 -2.03 6.88 -0.30
C ALA A 104 -2.48 8.35 -0.24
N VAL A 105 -1.78 9.17 0.55
CA VAL A 105 -2.06 10.61 0.67
C VAL A 105 -1.91 11.31 -0.68
N GLU A 106 -0.80 11.09 -1.38
CA GLU A 106 -0.53 11.68 -2.70
C GLU A 106 -1.64 11.36 -3.70
N ARG A 107 -2.17 10.12 -3.68
CA ARG A 107 -3.31 9.75 -4.53
C ARG A 107 -4.53 10.59 -4.20
N ILE A 108 -4.90 10.71 -2.92
CA ILE A 108 -6.10 11.44 -2.49
C ILE A 108 -5.97 12.90 -2.89
N GLU A 109 -4.84 13.54 -2.60
CA GLU A 109 -4.57 14.94 -2.94
C GLU A 109 -4.66 15.18 -4.45
N ARG A 110 -4.11 14.26 -5.27
CA ARG A 110 -4.23 14.34 -6.73
C ARG A 110 -5.67 14.22 -7.21
N SER A 111 -6.46 13.33 -6.59
CA SER A 111 -7.88 13.17 -6.90
C SER A 111 -8.67 14.43 -6.57
N LEU A 112 -8.41 15.06 -5.43
CA LEU A 112 -9.05 16.31 -5.01
C LEU A 112 -8.68 17.48 -5.93
N ALA A 113 -7.41 17.61 -6.30
CA ALA A 113 -6.95 18.63 -7.23
C ALA A 113 -7.60 18.48 -8.63
N GLY A 114 -7.72 17.24 -9.12
CA GLY A 114 -8.42 16.95 -10.38
C GLY A 114 -9.91 17.31 -10.34
N ALA A 115 -10.59 16.99 -9.22
CA ALA A 115 -11.99 17.36 -9.03
C ALA A 115 -12.22 18.88 -9.01
N ALA A 116 -11.32 19.64 -8.37
CA ALA A 116 -11.37 21.09 -8.35
C ALA A 116 -11.23 21.71 -9.76
N LEU A 117 -10.37 21.15 -10.61
CA LEU A 117 -10.22 21.57 -12.01
C LEU A 117 -11.47 21.27 -12.86
N GLY A 118 -12.12 20.13 -12.61
CA GLY A 118 -13.39 19.77 -13.27
C GLY A 118 -14.56 20.67 -12.85
N ALA A 119 -14.69 21.00 -11.56
CA ALA A 119 -15.75 21.89 -11.08
C ALA A 119 -15.68 23.30 -11.69
N GLY A 120 -14.48 23.82 -11.95
CA GLY A 120 -14.27 25.12 -12.62
C GLY A 120 -14.69 25.15 -14.10
N THR A 121 -14.80 24.00 -14.76
CA THR A 121 -15.22 23.89 -16.16
C THR A 121 -16.74 23.78 -16.34
N HIS A 122 -17.47 23.37 -15.30
CA HIS A 122 -18.94 23.27 -15.32
C HIS A 122 -19.69 24.57 -14.98
N SER A 123 -19.00 25.64 -14.59
CA SER A 123 -19.59 26.97 -14.34
C SER A 123 -19.46 27.91 -15.54
N ARG A 124 -20.21 27.67 -16.64
CA ARG A 124 -20.58 28.74 -17.60
C ARG A 124 -21.66 28.29 -18.59
N THR A 125 -22.93 28.55 -18.27
CA THR A 125 -24.02 28.82 -19.23
C THR A 125 -25.13 29.58 -18.53
#